data_AF-V4JG32-F1
#
_entry.id   AF-V4JG32-F1
#
_cell.length_a   1.000
_cell.length_b   1.000
_cell.length_c   1.000
_cell.angle_alpha   90.00
_cell.angle_beta   90.00
_cell.angle_gamma   90.00
#
_symmetry.space_group_name_H-M   'P 1'
#
loop_
_entity.id
_entity.type
_entity.pdbx_description
1 polymer ?
#
loop_
_entity_poly.entity_id
_entity_poly.type
_entity_poly.pdbx_seq_one_letter_code
_entity_poly.pdbx_strand_id
1 'polypeptide(L)'
;MTSNNIAVNESQRRLSYWHDGPTMALSRPLRRICIQVTLKRSMAFSRQSPVRGLLKPSLAAGFTITELLIAVAILSILIAVALPSYQSHMLKARRNEGQSLLLDVAARQEQYYGDNRTFTEDMTQLGYAADPVISENGNYAIDAVAGTTNSIATSFLATATRIGKQLYDTACGDFTIDSDGRTRVVNYAGYDSDPPADAPINCW
;
A
#
# COMPACT_ATOMS: atom_id res chain seq x y z
N MET A 1 43.66 -60.37 10.22
CA MET A 1 42.57 -61.13 10.88
C MET A 1 41.71 -60.09 11.57
N THR A 2 40.49 -59.71 11.17
CA THR A 2 39.38 -60.27 10.36
C THR A 2 38.46 -59.08 9.97
N SER A 3 38.26 -58.75 8.68
CA SER A 3 37.03 -58.93 7.87
C SER A 3 35.73 -58.39 8.53
N ASN A 4 35.16 -57.26 8.11
CA ASN A 4 34.27 -56.97 6.95
C ASN A 4 32.81 -56.82 7.40
N ASN A 5 32.18 -55.69 7.07
CA ASN A 5 30.97 -55.64 6.24
C ASN A 5 30.52 -54.20 5.97
N ILE A 6 30.63 -53.85 4.68
CA ILE A 6 30.10 -52.66 4.01
C ILE A 6 28.74 -53.06 3.42
N ALA A 7 27.71 -52.25 3.61
CA ALA A 7 26.46 -52.35 2.86
C ALA A 7 26.23 -51.03 2.11
N VAL A 8 26.72 -51.00 0.87
CA VAL A 8 26.35 -50.01 -0.15
C VAL A 8 25.05 -50.53 -0.79
N ASN A 9 23.99 -49.72 -0.81
CA ASN A 9 22.76 -50.05 -1.52
C ASN A 9 22.84 -49.50 -2.95
N GLU A 10 22.93 -50.44 -3.87
CA GLU A 10 23.15 -50.29 -5.29
C GLU A 10 21.79 -50.28 -6.02
N SER A 11 21.46 -49.12 -6.59
CA SER A 11 21.08 -48.90 -7.98
C SER A 11 20.14 -49.87 -8.76
N GLN A 12 19.27 -49.24 -9.57
CA GLN A 12 18.70 -49.72 -10.84
C GLN A 12 17.36 -50.48 -10.85
N ARG A 13 16.30 -49.74 -11.19
CA ARG A 13 15.30 -50.02 -12.26
C ARG A 13 14.47 -48.74 -12.40
N ARG A 14 14.24 -48.06 -13.51
CA ARG A 14 14.47 -48.18 -14.97
C ARG A 14 14.27 -46.74 -15.48
N LEU A 15 15.27 -46.08 -16.05
CA LEU A 15 15.39 -45.79 -17.49
C LEU A 15 14.12 -46.03 -18.35
N SER A 16 13.57 -44.92 -18.85
CA SER A 16 13.06 -44.85 -20.23
C SER A 16 13.09 -43.38 -20.69
N TYR A 17 14.16 -43.04 -21.41
CA TYR A 17 14.20 -41.95 -22.38
C TYR A 17 13.34 -42.34 -23.59
N TRP A 18 12.43 -41.47 -24.00
CA TRP A 18 12.01 -41.24 -25.40
C TRP A 18 11.62 -39.75 -25.44
N HIS A 19 12.45 -38.88 -26.00
CA HIS A 19 12.42 -38.53 -27.43
C HIS A 19 11.00 -38.19 -27.91
N ASP A 20 10.77 -36.88 -28.08
CA ASP A 20 10.24 -36.24 -29.29
C ASP A 20 9.33 -35.06 -28.95
N GLY A 21 9.80 -33.84 -29.26
CA GLY A 21 8.90 -32.75 -29.64
C GLY A 21 8.22 -33.09 -30.98
N PRO A 22 7.15 -32.37 -31.38
CA PRO A 22 7.45 -31.18 -32.15
C PRO A 22 6.41 -30.02 -32.09
N THR A 23 6.91 -28.87 -32.54
CA THR A 23 6.24 -27.86 -33.39
C THR A 23 5.09 -27.01 -32.84
N MET A 24 5.39 -25.71 -32.81
CA MET A 24 4.49 -24.58 -32.99
C MET A 24 3.45 -24.83 -34.08
N ALA A 25 2.17 -24.62 -33.77
CA ALA A 25 1.14 -24.36 -34.78
C ALA A 25 -0.01 -23.55 -34.17
N LEU A 26 -0.06 -22.29 -34.62
CA LEU A 26 -1.24 -21.63 -35.17
C LEU A 26 -2.45 -21.36 -34.26
N SER A 27 -2.65 -20.05 -34.08
CA SER A 27 -3.91 -19.34 -34.27
C SER A 27 -5.11 -19.84 -33.47
N ARG A 28 -5.33 -19.22 -32.31
CA ARG A 28 -6.67 -19.15 -31.71
C ARG A 28 -7.47 -18.12 -32.52
N PRO A 29 -8.51 -18.52 -33.28
CA PRO A 29 -9.38 -17.54 -33.89
C PRO A 29 -10.18 -16.85 -32.79
N LEU A 30 -10.13 -15.51 -32.80
CA LEU A 30 -11.06 -14.65 -32.08
C LEU A 30 -12.49 -15.15 -32.36
N ARG A 31 -13.12 -15.78 -31.38
CA ARG A 31 -14.55 -16.09 -31.44
C ARG A 31 -15.29 -14.76 -31.41
N ARG A 32 -15.61 -14.29 -32.62
CA ARG A 32 -16.62 -13.27 -32.88
C ARG A 32 -17.91 -13.71 -32.22
N ILE A 33 -18.23 -13.10 -31.08
CA ILE A 33 -19.56 -13.12 -30.51
C ILE A 33 -20.42 -12.30 -31.47
N CYS A 34 -21.05 -13.01 -32.42
CA CYS A 34 -22.08 -12.45 -33.28
C CYS A 34 -23.37 -12.43 -32.45
N ILE A 35 -23.64 -11.32 -31.76
CA ILE A 35 -24.97 -11.06 -31.20
C ILE A 35 -25.89 -10.86 -32.41
N GLN A 36 -26.63 -11.90 -32.75
CA GLN A 36 -27.71 -11.87 -33.73
C GLN A 36 -28.78 -10.89 -33.23
N VAL A 37 -28.74 -9.65 -33.70
CA VAL A 37 -29.91 -8.76 -33.65
C VAL A 37 -30.91 -9.30 -34.66
N THR A 38 -31.73 -10.25 -34.23
CA THR A 38 -32.89 -10.72 -35.00
C THR A 38 -33.88 -9.57 -35.17
N LEU A 39 -33.78 -8.89 -36.30
CA LEU A 39 -34.82 -8.03 -36.87
C LEU A 39 -36.00 -8.92 -37.30
N LYS A 40 -36.97 -9.11 -36.42
CA LYS A 40 -38.30 -9.59 -36.80
C LYS A 40 -39.31 -9.25 -35.73
N ARG A 41 -40.12 -8.21 -35.95
CA ARG A 41 -41.52 -8.36 -36.38
C ARG A 41 -42.17 -6.99 -36.52
N SER A 42 -42.66 -6.73 -37.72
CA SER A 42 -43.75 -5.79 -37.97
C SER A 42 -44.90 -6.10 -37.01
N MET A 43 -45.24 -5.14 -36.15
CA MET A 43 -46.52 -5.07 -35.47
C MET A 43 -47.04 -3.64 -35.57
N ALA A 44 -48.13 -3.55 -36.31
CA ALA A 44 -49.06 -2.45 -36.47
C ALA A 44 -48.95 -1.32 -35.42
N PHE A 45 -48.59 -0.14 -35.90
CA PHE A 45 -48.81 1.14 -35.24
C PHE A 45 -50.32 1.40 -35.16
N SER A 46 -50.96 0.85 -34.12
CA SER A 46 -52.31 1.21 -33.71
C SER A 46 -52.26 2.61 -33.11
N ARG A 47 -52.92 3.57 -33.78
CA ARG A 47 -53.13 4.93 -33.29
C ARG A 47 -53.83 4.88 -31.93
N GLN A 48 -53.09 5.09 -30.85
CA GLN A 48 -53.67 5.44 -29.55
C GLN A 48 -53.73 6.96 -29.42
N SER A 49 -54.96 7.42 -29.22
CA SER A 49 -55.40 8.79 -29.01
C SER A 49 -54.62 9.50 -27.91
N PRO A 50 -54.24 10.78 -28.09
CA PRO A 50 -53.66 11.56 -27.01
C PRO A 50 -54.78 11.90 -26.02
N VAL A 51 -54.84 11.18 -24.90
CA VAL A 51 -55.48 11.73 -23.70
C VAL A 51 -54.63 12.91 -23.27
N ARG A 52 -55.08 14.12 -23.62
CA ARG A 52 -54.63 15.38 -23.02
C ARG A 52 -55.03 15.36 -21.54
N GLY A 53 -54.28 14.60 -20.75
CA GLY A 53 -54.18 14.82 -19.32
C GLY A 53 -53.62 16.22 -19.15
N LEU A 54 -54.41 17.07 -18.51
CA LEU A 54 -54.04 18.42 -18.09
C LEU A 54 -52.85 18.29 -17.14
N LEU A 55 -51.63 18.28 -17.69
CA LEU A 55 -50.40 18.33 -16.93
C LEU A 55 -50.41 19.66 -16.19
N LYS A 56 -50.74 19.57 -14.90
CA LYS A 56 -50.62 20.66 -13.93
C LYS A 56 -49.16 21.11 -14.00
N PRO A 57 -48.86 22.36 -14.41
CA PRO A 57 -47.48 22.81 -14.42
C PRO A 57 -46.99 22.75 -12.97
N SER A 58 -46.02 21.88 -12.70
CA SER A 58 -45.24 21.98 -11.47
C SER A 58 -44.55 23.34 -11.54
N LEU A 59 -44.98 24.27 -10.69
CA LEU A 59 -44.27 25.53 -10.48
C LEU A 59 -42.83 25.17 -10.11
N ALA A 60 -41.92 25.30 -11.07
CA ALA A 60 -40.50 25.16 -10.82
C ALA A 60 -40.09 26.33 -9.92
N ALA A 61 -40.00 26.08 -8.62
CA ALA A 61 -39.46 27.04 -7.67
C ALA A 61 -37.97 27.24 -8.01
N GLY A 62 -37.63 28.42 -8.51
CA GLY A 62 -36.24 28.81 -8.76
C GLY A 62 -35.56 29.25 -7.47
N PHE A 63 -34.33 28.82 -7.24
CA PHE A 63 -33.48 29.35 -6.17
C PHE A 63 -33.18 30.83 -6.41
N THR A 64 -33.24 31.64 -5.35
CA THR A 64 -32.86 33.06 -5.44
C THR A 64 -31.33 33.22 -5.37
N ILE A 65 -30.79 34.26 -6.01
CA ILE A 65 -29.35 34.58 -5.93
C ILE A 65 -28.93 34.85 -4.48
N THR A 66 -29.82 35.46 -3.69
CA THR A 66 -29.59 35.74 -2.27
C THR A 66 -29.49 34.47 -1.42
N GLU A 67 -30.27 33.45 -1.75
CA GLU A 67 -30.25 32.16 -1.05
C GLU A 67 -28.94 31.40 -1.33
N LEU A 68 -28.47 31.44 -2.57
CA LEU A 68 -27.15 30.89 -2.92
C LEU A 68 -26.02 31.64 -2.22
N LEU A 69 -26.10 32.98 -2.12
CA LEU A 69 -25.07 33.78 -1.44
C LEU A 69 -24.94 33.41 0.05
N ILE A 70 -26.07 33.24 0.74
CA ILE A 70 -26.07 32.85 2.16
C ILE A 70 -25.56 31.40 2.30
N ALA A 71 -25.97 30.49 1.42
CA ALA A 71 -25.51 29.10 1.46
C ALA A 71 -23.98 28.99 1.29
N VAL A 72 -23.39 29.71 0.33
CA VAL A 72 -21.94 29.73 0.11
C VAL A 72 -21.20 30.41 1.26
N ALA A 73 -21.78 31.46 1.85
CA ALA A 73 -21.21 32.12 3.02
C ALA A 73 -21.11 31.18 4.23
N ILE A 74 -22.12 30.34 4.47
CA ILE A 74 -22.07 29.32 5.54
C ILE A 74 -21.08 28.22 5.19
N LEU A 75 -21.06 27.76 3.93
CA LEU A 75 -20.17 26.70 3.47
C LEU A 75 -18.69 27.06 3.65
N SER A 76 -18.30 28.31 3.36
CA SER A 76 -16.90 28.73 3.49
C SER A 76 -16.40 28.69 4.94
N ILE A 77 -17.26 29.04 5.90
CA ILE A 77 -16.96 28.96 7.34
C ILE A 77 -16.76 27.50 7.76
N LEU A 78 -17.60 26.59 7.28
CA LEU A 78 -17.45 25.16 7.58
C LEU A 78 -16.15 24.58 7.00
N ILE A 79 -15.83 24.94 5.75
CA ILE A 79 -14.62 24.48 5.07
C ILE A 79 -13.36 24.96 5.80
N ALA A 80 -13.36 26.19 6.30
CA ALA A 80 -12.21 26.77 7.01
C ALA A 80 -11.77 25.94 8.23
N VAL A 81 -12.71 25.30 8.94
CA VAL A 81 -12.42 24.44 10.09
C VAL A 81 -12.24 22.97 9.67
N ALA A 82 -13.03 22.50 8.70
CA ALA A 82 -13.05 21.09 8.30
C ALA A 82 -11.76 20.65 7.60
N LEU A 83 -11.20 21.46 6.72
CA LEU A 83 -10.02 21.09 5.93
C LEU A 83 -8.75 20.82 6.76
N PRO A 84 -8.30 21.71 7.66
CA PRO A 84 -7.09 21.44 8.46
C PRO A 84 -7.27 20.21 9.35
N SER A 85 -8.47 20.02 9.91
CA SER A 85 -8.81 18.83 10.70
C SER A 85 -8.69 17.55 9.86
N TYR A 86 -9.34 17.50 8.69
CA TYR A 86 -9.28 16.35 7.79
C TYR A 86 -7.83 16.02 7.35
N GLN A 87 -7.04 17.03 7.02
CA GLN A 87 -5.63 16.84 6.65
C GLN A 87 -4.83 16.20 7.78
N SER A 88 -4.97 16.70 9.02
CA SER A 88 -4.30 16.11 10.19
C SER A 88 -4.71 14.66 10.46
N HIS A 89 -5.98 14.31 10.25
CA HIS A 89 -6.46 12.94 10.36
C HIS A 89 -5.83 12.02 9.30
N MET A 90 -5.71 12.50 8.06
CA MET A 90 -5.05 11.75 7.00
C MET A 90 -3.56 11.56 7.26
N LEU A 91 -2.86 12.58 7.77
CA LEU A 91 -1.46 12.45 8.17
C LEU A 91 -1.29 11.43 9.29
N LYS A 92 -2.17 11.44 10.30
CA LYS A 92 -2.15 10.44 11.39
C LYS A 92 -2.37 9.01 10.87
N ALA A 93 -3.32 8.82 9.96
CA ALA A 93 -3.56 7.50 9.36
C ALA A 93 -2.32 6.98 8.60
N ARG A 94 -1.61 7.87 7.89
CA ARG A 94 -0.37 7.53 7.20
C ARG A 94 0.80 7.28 8.15
N ARG A 95 0.90 7.99 9.28
CA ARG A 95 1.89 7.69 10.32
C ARG A 95 1.77 6.25 10.80
N ASN A 96 0.54 5.78 11.03
CA ASN A 96 0.30 4.39 11.42
C ASN A 96 0.79 3.38 10.36
N GLU A 97 0.69 3.73 9.07
CA GLU A 97 1.24 2.90 7.98
C GLU A 97 2.77 2.76 8.09
N GLY A 98 3.48 3.89 8.26
CA GLY A 98 4.92 3.90 8.45
C GLY A 98 5.37 3.16 9.72
N GLN A 99 4.70 3.42 10.85
CA GLN A 99 4.97 2.76 12.13
C GLN A 99 4.74 1.25 12.06
N SER A 100 3.63 0.81 11.45
CA SER A 100 3.33 -0.62 11.31
C SER A 100 4.37 -1.32 10.46
N LEU A 101 4.80 -0.71 9.37
CA LEU A 101 5.83 -1.29 8.51
C LEU A 101 7.20 -1.30 9.19
N LEU A 102 7.53 -0.25 9.94
CA LEU A 102 8.77 -0.17 10.71
C LEU A 102 8.84 -1.25 11.81
N LEU A 103 7.72 -1.52 12.49
CA LEU A 103 7.61 -2.63 13.45
C LEU A 103 7.73 -4.01 12.77
N ASP A 104 7.19 -4.19 11.56
CA ASP A 104 7.35 -5.43 10.80
C ASP A 104 8.81 -5.64 10.39
N VAL A 105 9.52 -4.58 9.94
CA VAL A 105 10.96 -4.62 9.67
C VAL A 105 11.74 -5.02 10.92
N ALA A 106 11.47 -4.39 12.07
CA ALA A 106 12.15 -4.75 13.32
C ALA A 106 11.92 -6.22 13.72
N ALA A 107 10.69 -6.72 13.61
CA ALA A 107 10.39 -8.12 13.89
C ALA A 107 11.14 -9.09 12.95
N ARG A 108 11.25 -8.75 11.66
CA ARG A 108 12.00 -9.55 10.68
C ARG A 108 13.50 -9.49 10.90
N GLN A 109 14.04 -8.34 11.34
CA GLN A 109 15.45 -8.22 11.73
C GLN A 109 15.78 -9.18 12.88
N GLU A 110 14.93 -9.24 13.91
CA GLU A 110 15.10 -10.18 15.03
C GLU A 110 15.03 -11.64 14.58
N GLN A 111 14.10 -11.97 13.68
CA GLN A 111 14.04 -13.31 13.08
C GLN A 111 15.31 -13.64 12.31
N TYR A 112 15.77 -12.71 11.46
CA TYR A 112 16.98 -12.87 10.65
C TYR A 112 18.24 -13.03 11.52
N TYR A 113 18.31 -12.30 12.64
CA TYR A 113 19.38 -12.44 13.63
C TYR A 113 19.36 -13.82 14.30
N GLY A 114 18.17 -14.36 14.60
CA GLY A 114 18.02 -15.73 15.12
C GLY A 114 18.63 -16.79 14.20
N ASP A 115 18.51 -16.62 12.88
CA ASP A 115 18.99 -17.56 11.88
C ASP A 115 20.47 -17.33 11.49
N ASN A 116 20.91 -16.08 11.38
CA ASN A 116 22.21 -15.71 10.80
C ASN A 116 23.22 -15.14 11.81
N ARG A 117 22.80 -14.84 13.04
CA ARG A 117 23.60 -14.19 14.09
C ARG A 117 24.17 -12.81 13.69
N THR A 118 23.51 -12.14 12.77
CA THR A 118 23.79 -10.77 12.32
C THR A 118 22.47 -10.15 11.87
N PHE A 119 22.33 -8.83 11.96
CA PHE A 119 21.28 -8.12 11.24
C PHE A 119 21.70 -7.92 9.78
N THR A 120 20.82 -7.34 8.98
CA THR A 120 21.09 -6.99 7.58
C THR A 120 20.68 -5.57 7.25
N GLU A 121 21.44 -4.91 6.38
CA GLU A 121 21.04 -3.63 5.77
C GLU A 121 20.15 -3.88 4.54
N ASP A 122 20.24 -5.07 3.93
CA ASP A 122 19.49 -5.41 2.71
C ASP A 122 18.08 -5.92 3.06
N MET A 123 17.08 -5.07 2.80
CA MET A 123 15.68 -5.39 3.07
C MET A 123 15.16 -6.59 2.27
N THR A 124 15.79 -6.94 1.14
CA THR A 124 15.38 -8.12 0.36
C THR A 124 15.68 -9.43 1.09
N GLN A 125 16.68 -9.46 1.97
CA GLN A 125 17.00 -10.61 2.83
C GLN A 125 15.96 -10.83 3.93
N LEU A 126 15.18 -9.81 4.27
CA LEU A 126 14.04 -9.89 5.19
C LEU A 126 12.74 -10.33 4.48
N GLY A 127 12.81 -10.61 3.18
CA GLY A 127 11.68 -11.07 2.36
C GLY A 127 10.87 -9.94 1.72
N TYR A 128 11.38 -8.71 1.69
CA TYR A 128 10.77 -7.63 0.92
C TYR A 128 11.16 -7.68 -0.56
N ALA A 129 10.34 -7.06 -1.41
CA ALA A 129 10.55 -7.06 -2.86
C ALA A 129 11.63 -6.06 -3.34
N ALA A 130 11.96 -5.07 -2.51
CA ALA A 130 12.88 -3.99 -2.84
C ALA A 130 13.54 -3.44 -1.57
N ASP A 131 14.66 -2.76 -1.80
CA ASP A 131 15.43 -2.03 -0.80
C ASP A 131 15.73 -0.62 -1.34
N PRO A 132 15.23 0.46 -0.71
CA PRO A 132 14.40 0.50 0.49
C PRO A 132 12.98 -0.04 0.27
N VAL A 133 12.32 -0.45 1.36
CA VAL A 133 10.92 -0.91 1.33
C VAL A 133 10.01 0.30 1.22
N ILE A 134 9.15 0.32 0.20
CA ILE A 134 8.13 1.36 0.06
C ILE A 134 6.82 0.89 0.69
N SER A 135 6.22 1.75 1.52
CA SER A 135 4.91 1.49 2.12
C SER A 135 3.83 1.33 1.04
N GLU A 136 2.76 0.58 1.33
CA GLU A 136 1.72 0.22 0.35
C GLU A 136 1.16 1.43 -0.42
N ASN A 137 0.98 2.56 0.27
CA ASN A 137 0.44 3.79 -0.32
C ASN A 137 1.52 4.79 -0.74
N GLY A 138 2.81 4.44 -0.67
CA GLY A 138 3.93 5.31 -1.04
C GLY A 138 4.07 6.54 -0.15
N ASN A 139 3.82 6.39 1.16
CA ASN A 139 3.93 7.46 2.15
C ASN A 139 5.24 7.38 2.95
N TYR A 140 5.85 6.19 3.04
CA TYR A 140 7.12 5.96 3.72
C TYR A 140 8.05 5.09 2.88
N ALA A 141 9.34 5.36 2.96
CA ALA A 141 10.42 4.47 2.55
C ALA A 141 11.16 4.02 3.81
N ILE A 142 11.33 2.70 3.98
CA ILE A 142 11.95 2.11 5.16
C ILE A 142 13.24 1.45 4.74
N ASP A 143 14.30 1.76 5.47
CA ASP A 143 15.64 1.20 5.30
C ASP A 143 16.26 0.94 6.67
N ALA A 144 17.25 0.05 6.75
CA ALA A 144 18.01 -0.21 7.96
C ALA A 144 19.51 -0.11 7.73
N VAL A 145 20.18 0.53 8.68
CA VAL A 145 21.65 0.68 8.68
C VAL A 145 22.21 0.18 10.00
N ALA A 146 23.54 0.02 10.08
CA ALA A 146 24.23 -0.23 11.34
C ALA A 146 23.79 0.77 12.44
N GLY A 147 23.41 0.24 13.59
CA GLY A 147 22.84 1.01 14.70
C GLY A 147 23.88 1.61 15.65
N THR A 148 23.51 1.72 16.92
CA THR A 148 24.27 2.39 18.00
C THR A 148 25.70 1.86 18.20
N THR A 149 25.96 0.60 17.85
CA THR A 149 27.29 -0.02 17.96
C THR A 149 28.17 0.22 16.72
N ASN A 150 27.66 0.93 15.71
CA ASN A 150 28.27 1.10 14.38
C ASN A 150 28.63 -0.23 13.69
N SER A 151 27.89 -1.30 14.01
CA SER A 151 28.07 -2.61 13.41
C SER A 151 26.73 -3.28 13.23
N ILE A 152 26.38 -3.58 11.97
CA ILE A 152 25.15 -4.30 11.62
C ILE A 152 25.12 -5.71 12.25
N ALA A 153 26.27 -6.28 12.62
CA ALA A 153 26.31 -7.57 13.27
C ALA A 153 25.69 -7.57 14.67
N THR A 154 25.64 -6.41 15.35
CA THR A 154 25.20 -6.32 16.75
C THR A 154 24.11 -5.29 17.01
N SER A 155 23.90 -4.32 16.12
CA SER A 155 22.76 -3.41 16.21
C SER A 155 22.33 -2.90 14.84
N PHE A 156 21.04 -2.63 14.70
CA PHE A 156 20.47 -1.95 13.55
C PHE A 156 19.74 -0.69 14.00
N LEU A 157 19.59 0.24 13.06
CA LEU A 157 18.69 1.38 13.15
C LEU A 157 17.83 1.38 11.90
N ALA A 158 16.56 1.02 12.04
CA ALA A 158 15.60 1.12 10.95
C ALA A 158 14.95 2.50 10.96
N THR A 159 14.83 3.12 9.80
CA THR A 159 14.28 4.47 9.63
C THR A 159 13.15 4.44 8.60
N ALA A 160 11.97 4.90 8.98
CA ALA A 160 10.87 5.19 8.08
C ALA A 160 10.92 6.67 7.68
N THR A 161 11.51 6.94 6.52
CA THR A 161 11.61 8.27 5.92
C THR A 161 10.31 8.64 5.22
N ARG A 162 9.78 9.82 5.50
CA ARG A 162 8.54 10.32 4.86
C ARG A 162 8.80 10.57 3.37
N ILE A 163 7.87 10.09 2.54
CA ILE A 163 7.85 10.35 1.09
C ILE A 163 6.43 10.73 0.65
N GLY A 164 6.28 11.11 -0.61
CA GLY A 164 4.98 11.38 -1.22
C GLY A 164 4.18 12.42 -0.42
N LYS A 165 2.93 12.09 -0.08
CA LYS A 165 2.02 13.01 0.62
C LYS A 165 2.32 13.15 2.12
N GLN A 166 3.23 12.35 2.66
CA GLN A 166 3.61 12.44 4.07
C GLN A 166 4.65 13.53 4.34
N LEU A 167 5.28 14.07 3.29
CA LEU A 167 6.16 15.25 3.39
C LEU A 167 5.45 16.48 3.98
N TYR A 168 4.11 16.53 3.92
CA TYR A 168 3.31 17.60 4.53
C TYR A 168 3.17 17.48 6.05
N ASP A 169 3.58 16.35 6.65
CA ASP A 169 3.62 16.18 8.10
C ASP A 169 4.86 16.88 8.67
N THR A 170 4.96 18.20 8.56
CA THR A 170 6.10 18.94 9.15
C THR A 170 6.09 18.89 10.68
N ALA A 171 4.91 18.59 11.23
CA ALA A 171 4.59 18.41 12.64
C ALA A 171 5.16 17.10 13.25
N CYS A 172 5.46 16.10 12.42
CA CYS A 172 6.09 14.86 12.86
C CYS A 172 7.21 14.48 11.89
N GLY A 173 8.37 14.12 12.41
CA GLY A 173 9.51 13.75 11.60
C GLY A 173 9.43 12.36 10.97
N ASP A 174 10.60 11.85 10.62
CA ASP A 174 10.81 10.46 10.25
C ASP A 174 10.84 9.59 11.52
N PHE A 175 10.40 8.34 11.42
CA PHE A 175 10.34 7.42 12.54
C PHE A 175 11.53 6.50 12.55
N THR A 176 12.09 6.21 13.72
CA THR A 176 13.18 5.25 13.85
C THR A 176 12.92 4.24 14.96
N ILE A 177 13.41 3.02 14.76
CA ILE A 177 13.45 1.98 15.79
C ILE A 177 14.85 1.34 15.80
N ASP A 178 15.42 1.19 16.98
CA ASP A 178 16.70 0.51 17.18
C ASP A 178 16.51 -0.98 17.54
N SER A 179 17.61 -1.73 17.56
CA SER A 179 17.62 -3.15 17.98
C SER A 179 17.26 -3.39 19.45
N ASP A 180 17.21 -2.35 20.28
CA ASP A 180 16.74 -2.44 21.67
C ASP A 180 15.22 -2.15 21.78
N GLY A 181 14.55 -1.91 20.65
CA GLY A 181 13.13 -1.57 20.58
C GLY A 181 12.81 -0.12 20.97
N ARG A 182 13.81 0.76 21.06
CA ARG A 182 13.57 2.19 21.33
C ARG A 182 13.12 2.87 20.06
N THR A 183 11.98 3.55 20.18
CA THR A 183 11.35 4.30 19.11
C THR A 183 11.66 5.78 19.24
N ARG A 184 12.08 6.44 18.16
CA ARG A 184 12.38 7.88 18.16
C ARG A 184 11.78 8.56 16.93
N VAL A 185 11.76 9.89 16.97
CA VAL A 185 11.40 10.73 15.83
C VAL A 185 12.61 11.60 15.51
N VAL A 186 12.97 11.68 14.24
CA VAL A 186 14.11 12.48 13.74
C VAL A 186 13.66 13.36 12.58
N ASN A 187 14.44 14.36 12.17
CA ASN A 187 14.09 15.25 11.05
C ASN A 187 12.74 15.95 11.25
N TYR A 188 12.42 16.31 12.50
CA TYR A 188 11.20 17.03 12.87
C TYR A 188 11.45 18.53 12.88
N ALA A 189 10.62 19.32 12.18
CA ALA A 189 10.68 20.79 12.17
C ALA A 189 12.09 21.41 11.94
N GLY A 190 13.01 20.70 11.29
CA GLY A 190 14.39 21.14 11.07
C GLY A 190 15.36 20.88 12.23
N TYR A 191 14.99 20.04 13.20
CA TYR A 191 15.84 19.58 14.29
C TYR A 191 16.22 18.10 14.11
N ASP A 192 17.50 17.78 14.28
CA ASP A 192 18.09 16.44 14.09
C ASP A 192 18.13 15.60 15.39
N SER A 193 17.75 16.17 16.53
CA SER A 193 17.79 15.53 17.85
C SER A 193 16.40 15.20 18.39
N ASP A 194 16.35 14.27 19.37
CA ASP A 194 15.12 13.85 20.05
C ASP A 194 14.16 15.01 20.29
N PRO A 195 12.86 14.84 20.00
CA PRO A 195 11.89 15.85 20.38
C PRO A 195 12.02 16.10 21.89
N PRO A 196 12.15 17.36 22.33
CA PRO A 196 12.23 17.64 23.75
C PRO A 196 10.95 17.13 24.44
N ALA A 197 11.01 16.79 25.73
CA ALA A 197 9.92 16.11 26.44
C ALA A 197 8.57 16.88 26.44
N ASP A 198 8.58 18.13 26.01
CA ASP A 198 7.49 19.07 25.80
C ASP A 198 7.02 19.18 24.33
N ALA A 199 7.49 18.31 23.43
CA ALA A 199 7.07 18.34 22.04
C ALA A 199 5.54 18.20 21.93
N PRO A 200 4.86 19.11 21.21
CA PRO A 200 3.43 19.34 21.35
C PRO A 200 2.53 18.22 20.80
N ILE A 201 3.09 17.15 20.23
CA ILE A 201 2.36 16.10 19.51
C ILE A 201 3.01 14.73 19.77
N ASN A 202 2.22 13.76 20.24
CA ASN A 202 2.65 12.37 20.23
C ASN A 202 2.64 11.85 18.78
N CYS A 203 3.82 11.80 18.19
CA CYS A 203 4.02 11.29 16.83
C CYS A 203 4.12 9.77 16.77
N TRP A 204 4.47 9.12 17.90
CA TRP A 204 4.33 7.69 18.15
C TRP A 204 2.97 7.38 18.77
#